data_AF-A0AAV0HJ20-F1
#
_entry.id   AF-A0AAV0HJ20-F1
#
_cell.length_a   1.000
_cell.length_b   1.000
_cell.length_c   1.000
_cell.angle_alpha   90.00
_cell.angle_beta   90.00
_cell.angle_gamma   90.00
#
_symmetry.space_group_name_H-M   'P 1'
#
loop_
_entity.id
_entity.type
_entity.pdbx_description
1 polymer ?
#
loop_
_entity_poly.entity_id
_entity_poly.type
_entity_poly.pdbx_seq_one_letter_code
_entity_poly.pdbx_strand_id
1 'polypeptide(L)'
;MSSDPCPSNHGRPNSSARRSRSGVPTVVVGSKRSAASAGDNNNAGSSSAAAAGAPCGACKFLRRKCVSGCIFAPHFGSDQGAARFAAVHKVFGASNVSKLLLHVPVNRRNEAVVTISYEAQARLSDPVLGCVSTILTLQQQACSPTPILISLASLILSSIISSSLIR
;
A
#
# COMPACT_ATOMS: atom_id res chain seq x y z
N MET A 1 14.34 -29.69 -25.90
CA MET A 1 14.13 -28.29 -25.50
C MET A 1 14.52 -28.16 -24.04
N SER A 2 15.53 -27.33 -23.78
CA SER A 2 16.22 -27.21 -22.50
C SER A 2 15.34 -26.50 -21.46
N SER A 3 15.20 -27.11 -20.30
CA SER A 3 14.58 -26.51 -19.12
C SER A 3 15.64 -25.66 -18.40
N ASP A 4 15.54 -24.33 -18.49
CA ASP A 4 16.40 -23.44 -17.72
C ASP A 4 16.01 -23.47 -16.23
N PRO A 5 16.94 -23.73 -15.29
CA PRO A 5 16.68 -23.65 -13.85
C PRO A 5 16.50 -22.20 -13.39
N CYS A 6 15.57 -21.97 -12.46
CA CYS A 6 15.40 -20.69 -11.77
C CYS A 6 16.74 -20.21 -11.16
N PRO A 7 17.12 -18.93 -11.30
CA PRO A 7 18.39 -18.44 -10.79
C PRO A 7 18.43 -18.50 -9.26
N SER A 8 19.48 -19.15 -8.74
CA SER A 8 19.80 -19.18 -7.32
C SER A 8 20.27 -17.81 -6.84
N ASN A 9 19.63 -17.35 -5.76
CA ASN A 9 19.84 -16.07 -5.11
C ASN A 9 21.25 -16.00 -4.47
N HIS A 10 22.15 -15.22 -5.06
CA HIS A 10 23.47 -14.93 -4.47
C HIS A 10 23.38 -13.72 -3.54
N GLY A 11 23.53 -13.99 -2.24
CA GLY A 11 24.20 -13.12 -1.28
C GLY A 11 23.50 -11.83 -0.88
N ARG A 12 22.62 -11.90 0.14
CA ARG A 12 22.30 -10.72 0.97
C ARG A 12 23.53 -10.34 1.81
N PRO A 13 24.03 -9.10 1.76
CA PRO A 13 24.97 -8.63 2.78
C PRO A 13 24.24 -8.43 4.12
N ASN A 14 24.99 -8.77 5.16
CA ASN A 14 24.65 -8.93 6.57
C ASN A 14 23.82 -7.77 7.18
N SER A 15 22.76 -8.16 7.89
CA SER A 15 21.94 -7.34 8.77
C SER A 15 22.70 -6.96 10.03
N SER A 16 23.28 -5.77 10.08
CA SER A 16 23.72 -5.16 11.35
C SER A 16 23.67 -3.64 11.24
N ALA A 17 22.89 -3.01 12.13
CA ALA A 17 22.69 -1.56 12.29
C ALA A 17 21.61 -0.87 11.44
N ARG A 18 20.33 -1.27 11.58
CA ARG A 18 19.26 -0.27 11.67
C ARG A 18 18.87 -0.10 13.13
N ARG A 19 19.45 0.93 13.74
CA ARG A 19 19.15 1.39 15.09
C ARG A 19 17.64 1.50 15.28
N SER A 20 17.13 0.80 16.27
CA SER A 20 15.94 1.19 17.02
C SER A 20 16.04 2.68 17.37
N ARG A 21 15.29 3.53 16.68
CA ARG A 21 14.88 4.83 17.25
C ARG A 21 13.50 4.63 17.87
N SER A 22 13.47 3.82 18.94
CA SER A 22 12.57 4.10 20.05
C SER A 22 13.26 5.21 20.84
N GLY A 23 12.74 6.40 20.68
CA GLY A 23 13.38 7.63 21.13
C GLY A 23 12.52 8.78 20.66
N VAL A 24 11.37 8.92 21.31
CA VAL A 24 10.64 10.18 21.35
C VAL A 24 11.61 11.19 21.96
N PRO A 25 12.06 12.23 21.25
CA PRO A 25 12.65 13.36 21.93
C PRO A 25 11.47 14.28 22.27
N THR A 26 11.22 14.46 23.56
CA THR A 26 10.51 15.63 24.08
C THR A 26 11.37 16.84 23.71
N VAL A 27 11.20 17.40 22.52
CA VAL A 27 11.77 18.70 22.17
C VAL A 27 10.69 19.73 22.38
N VAL A 28 10.77 20.38 23.54
CA VAL A 28 10.29 21.74 23.73
C VAL A 28 11.04 22.63 22.75
N VAL A 29 10.42 22.95 21.61
CA VAL A 29 10.85 24.06 20.76
C VAL A 29 9.63 24.89 20.43
N GLY A 30 9.55 26.05 21.08
CA GLY A 30 8.64 27.11 20.67
C GLY A 30 8.94 27.53 19.24
N SER A 31 7.89 27.64 18.43
CA SER A 31 7.95 28.34 17.15
C SER A 31 6.59 28.99 16.91
N LYS A 32 6.58 30.28 17.23
CA LYS A 32 5.73 31.38 16.74
C LYS A 32 4.29 31.02 16.33
N ARG A 33 3.35 31.54 17.12
CA ARG A 33 2.02 31.96 16.64
C ARG A 33 2.21 32.84 15.40
N SER A 34 1.49 32.55 14.33
CA SER A 34 1.34 33.49 13.21
C SER A 34 -0.11 33.44 12.75
N ALA A 35 -0.55 34.64 12.44
CA ALA A 35 -1.92 35.12 12.53
C ALA A 35 -2.86 34.55 11.46
N ALA A 36 -4.13 34.80 11.72
CA ALA A 36 -5.23 34.68 10.80
C ALA A 36 -4.95 35.31 9.44
N SER A 37 -5.51 34.71 8.40
CA SER A 37 -5.95 35.44 7.21
C SER A 37 -7.28 34.84 6.75
N ALA A 38 -8.34 35.61 6.96
CA ALA A 38 -9.63 35.43 6.31
C ALA A 38 -9.48 35.67 4.80
N GLY A 39 -10.25 34.93 4.01
CA GLY A 39 -10.25 35.00 2.56
C GLY A 39 -11.32 34.05 2.02
N ASP A 40 -12.56 34.52 2.01
CA ASP A 40 -13.69 33.88 1.34
C ASP A 40 -13.50 34.00 -0.19
N ASN A 41 -13.69 32.90 -0.93
CA ASN A 41 -14.09 32.93 -2.35
C ASN A 41 -14.63 31.55 -2.77
N ASN A 42 -15.92 31.52 -3.13
CA ASN A 42 -16.65 30.36 -3.63
C ASN A 42 -16.48 30.25 -5.15
N ASN A 43 -16.16 29.04 -5.65
CA ASN A 43 -16.47 28.66 -7.02
C ASN A 43 -16.90 27.19 -7.07
N ALA A 44 -18.12 26.97 -7.55
CA ALA A 44 -18.78 25.67 -7.59
C ALA A 44 -18.34 24.89 -8.84
N GLY A 45 -17.83 23.68 -8.63
CA GLY A 45 -17.50 22.71 -9.67
C GLY A 45 -17.69 21.30 -9.12
N SER A 46 -18.80 20.70 -9.49
CA SER A 46 -19.41 19.48 -8.94
C SER A 46 -18.53 18.23 -9.06
N SER A 47 -18.45 17.41 -7.99
CA SER A 47 -18.98 16.02 -7.96
C SER A 47 -18.57 15.24 -6.68
N SER A 48 -19.55 14.50 -6.17
CA SER A 48 -19.52 13.55 -5.03
C SER A 48 -19.60 14.18 -3.62
N ALA A 49 -20.81 14.13 -3.07
CA ALA A 49 -21.20 14.60 -1.74
C ALA A 49 -20.38 13.93 -0.61
N ALA A 50 -19.23 14.52 -0.29
CA ALA A 50 -18.71 14.54 1.07
C ALA A 50 -19.35 15.74 1.75
N ALA A 51 -19.92 15.54 2.94
CA ALA A 51 -20.50 16.58 3.79
C ALA A 51 -19.68 17.88 3.68
N ALA A 52 -20.27 18.91 3.07
CA ALA A 52 -19.63 20.18 2.79
C ALA A 52 -19.28 20.88 4.11
N GLY A 53 -18.09 20.58 4.64
CA GLY A 53 -17.62 21.05 5.95
C GLY A 53 -16.82 20.03 6.75
N ALA A 54 -16.91 18.73 6.43
CA ALA A 54 -16.15 17.70 7.14
C ALA A 54 -14.70 17.63 6.61
N PRO A 55 -13.68 17.55 7.49
CA PRO A 55 -12.31 17.35 7.06
C PRO A 55 -12.13 15.95 6.46
N CYS A 56 -11.36 15.84 5.37
CA CYS A 56 -11.01 14.53 4.82
C CYS A 56 -10.26 13.66 5.85
N GLY A 57 -10.24 12.34 5.65
CA GLY A 57 -9.61 11.38 6.56
C GLY A 57 -8.15 11.71 6.89
N ALA A 58 -7.38 12.21 5.92
CA ALA A 58 -6.02 12.68 6.15
C ALA A 58 -5.97 13.89 7.10
N CYS A 59 -6.73 14.95 6.81
CA CYS A 59 -6.75 16.15 7.65
C CYS A 59 -7.34 15.86 9.04
N LYS A 60 -8.32 14.95 9.14
CA LYS A 60 -8.85 14.42 10.40
C LYS A 60 -7.75 13.72 11.21
N PHE A 61 -6.95 12.85 10.58
CA PHE A 61 -5.82 12.18 11.23
C PHE A 61 -4.73 13.16 11.67
N LEU A 62 -4.35 14.11 10.80
CA LEU A 62 -3.36 15.15 11.12
C LEU A 62 -3.86 16.23 12.09
N ARG A 63 -5.15 16.23 12.44
CA ARG A 63 -5.79 17.26 13.28
C ARG A 63 -5.57 18.69 12.77
N ARG A 64 -5.67 18.87 11.45
CA ARG A 64 -5.51 20.18 10.78
C ARG A 64 -6.74 20.58 9.98
N LYS A 65 -6.89 21.88 9.69
CA LYS A 65 -7.97 22.36 8.81
C LYS A 65 -7.81 21.79 7.40
N CYS A 66 -8.91 21.27 6.85
CA CYS A 66 -8.96 20.85 5.44
C CYS A 66 -9.35 22.06 4.60
N VAL A 67 -8.46 22.49 3.70
CA VAL A 67 -8.68 23.64 2.80
C VAL A 67 -9.17 23.18 1.42
N SER A 68 -9.76 24.09 0.66
CA SER A 68 -10.05 23.88 -0.76
C SER A 68 -8.74 23.60 -1.51
N GLY A 69 -8.71 22.52 -2.30
CA GLY A 69 -7.49 22.05 -2.97
C GLY A 69 -6.60 21.11 -2.15
N CYS A 70 -7.08 20.60 -1.00
CA CYS A 70 -6.36 19.54 -0.28
C CYS A 70 -6.14 18.31 -1.19
N ILE A 71 -4.87 18.00 -1.48
CA ILE A 71 -4.51 16.87 -2.35
C ILE A 71 -4.99 15.50 -1.83
N PHE A 72 -5.27 15.39 -0.54
CA PHE A 72 -5.72 14.15 0.09
C PHE A 72 -7.24 14.04 0.14
N ALA A 73 -7.97 15.15 -0.03
CA ALA A 73 -9.42 15.16 0.09
C ALA A 73 -10.13 14.22 -0.89
N PRO A 74 -9.78 14.18 -2.18
CA PRO A 74 -10.42 13.27 -3.14
C PRO A 74 -10.23 11.79 -2.81
N HIS A 75 -9.18 11.44 -2.07
CA HIS A 75 -8.76 10.04 -1.88
C HIS A 75 -9.13 9.46 -0.51
N PHE A 76 -9.28 10.30 0.52
CA PHE A 76 -9.56 9.88 1.89
C PHE A 76 -10.93 10.36 2.39
N GLY A 77 -11.93 10.45 1.51
CA GLY A 77 -13.28 10.92 1.85
C GLY A 77 -14.19 9.91 2.57
N SER A 78 -13.84 8.62 2.57
CA SER A 78 -14.64 7.57 3.24
C SER A 78 -14.55 7.64 4.77
N ASP A 79 -15.49 7.02 5.47
CA ASP A 79 -15.44 6.85 6.94
C ASP A 79 -14.12 6.21 7.43
N GLN A 80 -13.63 5.20 6.70
CA GLN A 80 -12.34 4.55 6.96
C GLN A 80 -11.11 5.37 6.53
N GLY A 81 -11.31 6.59 6.02
CA GLY A 81 -10.25 7.41 5.43
C GLY A 81 -9.14 7.76 6.42
N ALA A 82 -9.49 8.02 7.69
CA ALA A 82 -8.50 8.33 8.72
C ALA A 82 -7.63 7.11 9.07
N ALA A 83 -8.22 5.92 9.15
CA ALA A 83 -7.49 4.68 9.43
C ALA A 83 -6.55 4.31 8.27
N ARG A 84 -7.03 4.41 7.02
CA ARG A 84 -6.19 4.20 5.83
C ARG A 84 -5.03 5.19 5.78
N PHE A 85 -5.31 6.47 6.06
CA PHE A 85 -4.27 7.49 6.07
C PHE A 85 -3.25 7.25 7.19
N ALA A 86 -3.66 6.72 8.35
CA ALA A 86 -2.74 6.38 9.43
C ALA A 86 -1.67 5.37 8.98
N ALA A 87 -2.06 4.34 8.23
CA ALA A 87 -1.12 3.36 7.69
C ALA A 87 -0.12 4.03 6.72
N VAL A 88 -0.65 4.79 5.77
CA VAL A 88 0.14 5.55 4.78
C VAL A 88 1.13 6.50 5.46
N HIS A 89 0.67 7.24 6.46
CA HIS A 89 1.50 8.17 7.23
C HIS A 89 2.61 7.44 7.99
N LYS A 90 2.31 6.28 8.58
CA LYS A 90 3.29 5.50 9.35
C LYS A 90 4.40 4.92 8.48
N VAL A 91 4.08 4.47 7.27
CA VAL A 91 5.05 3.79 6.38
C VAL A 91 5.80 4.78 5.48
N PHE A 92 5.09 5.71 4.87
CA PHE A 92 5.66 6.62 3.87
C PHE A 92 5.82 8.04 4.40
N GLY A 93 4.93 8.48 5.30
CA GLY A 93 4.87 9.86 5.78
C GLY A 93 4.07 10.78 4.85
N ALA A 94 3.35 11.74 5.44
CA ALA A 94 2.47 12.64 4.68
C ALA A 94 3.21 13.44 3.61
N SER A 95 4.40 13.96 3.92
CA SER A 95 5.18 14.79 2.99
C SER A 95 5.70 14.00 1.79
N ASN A 96 6.11 12.75 1.99
CA ASN A 96 6.60 11.91 0.90
C ASN A 96 5.47 11.52 -0.05
N VAL A 97 4.31 11.16 0.50
CA VAL A 97 3.12 10.84 -0.29
C VAL A 97 2.62 12.09 -1.04
N SER A 98 2.64 13.25 -0.39
CA SER A 98 2.33 14.53 -1.05
C SER A 98 3.21 14.77 -2.27
N LYS A 99 4.54 14.67 -2.10
CA LYS A 99 5.50 14.81 -3.20
C LYS A 99 5.29 13.76 -4.29
N LEU A 100 5.05 12.51 -3.92
CA LEU A 100 4.80 11.42 -4.86
C LEU A 100 3.57 11.72 -5.73
N LEU A 101 2.45 12.11 -5.11
CA LEU A 101 1.21 12.43 -5.84
C LEU A 101 1.35 13.63 -6.77
N LEU A 102 2.22 14.59 -6.46
CA LEU A 102 2.52 15.70 -7.36
C LEU A 102 3.23 15.25 -8.64
N HIS A 103 4.06 14.20 -8.58
CA HIS A 103 4.75 13.64 -9.75
C HIS A 103 3.88 12.64 -10.53
N VAL A 104 2.78 12.17 -9.94
CA VAL A 104 1.83 11.28 -10.62
C VAL A 104 0.82 12.11 -11.42
N PRO A 105 0.60 11.78 -12.72
CA PRO A 105 -0.45 12.37 -13.54
C PRO A 105 -1.82 12.30 -12.86
N VAL A 106 -2.62 13.38 -12.97
CA VAL A 106 -3.89 13.53 -12.21
C VAL A 106 -4.84 12.36 -12.41
N ASN A 107 -4.93 11.83 -13.64
CA ASN A 107 -5.76 10.69 -14.00
C ASN A 107 -5.37 9.38 -13.27
N ARG A 108 -4.12 9.24 -12.83
CA ARG A 108 -3.61 8.04 -12.14
C ARG A 108 -3.43 8.21 -10.63
N ARG A 109 -3.71 9.40 -10.08
CA ARG A 109 -3.53 9.66 -8.64
C ARG A 109 -4.42 8.77 -7.77
N ASN A 110 -5.65 8.50 -8.21
CA ASN A 110 -6.54 7.58 -7.49
C ASN A 110 -5.94 6.18 -7.38
N GLU A 111 -5.47 5.61 -8.50
CA GLU A 111 -4.80 4.30 -8.52
C GLU A 111 -3.55 4.31 -7.65
N ALA A 112 -2.72 5.35 -7.76
CA ALA A 112 -1.52 5.48 -6.95
C ALA A 112 -1.83 5.48 -5.45
N VAL A 113 -2.85 6.22 -5.00
CA VAL A 113 -3.23 6.22 -3.58
C VAL A 113 -3.75 4.86 -3.13
N VAL A 114 -4.49 4.14 -3.97
CA VAL A 114 -4.94 2.77 -3.67
C VAL A 114 -3.74 1.86 -3.46
N THR A 115 -2.77 1.86 -4.38
CA THR A 115 -1.55 1.06 -4.28
C THR A 115 -0.71 1.43 -3.05
N ILE A 116 -0.47 2.73 -2.81
CA ILE A 116 0.26 3.21 -1.63
C ILE A 116 -0.43 2.76 -0.33
N SER A 117 -1.77 2.83 -0.29
CA SER A 117 -2.54 2.40 0.89
C SER A 117 -2.40 0.90 1.13
N TYR A 118 -2.46 0.10 0.06
CA TYR A 118 -2.26 -1.34 0.14
C TYR A 118 -0.84 -1.69 0.61
N GLU A 119 0.19 -1.10 0.02
CA GLU A 119 1.59 -1.34 0.40
C GLU A 119 1.87 -0.92 1.85
N ALA A 120 1.31 0.22 2.27
CA ALA A 120 1.42 0.67 3.65
C ALA A 120 0.82 -0.36 4.61
N GLN A 121 -0.40 -0.82 4.32
CA GLN A 121 -1.07 -1.82 5.15
C GLN A 121 -0.28 -3.13 5.19
N ALA A 122 0.18 -3.61 4.04
CA ALA A 122 0.98 -4.83 3.95
C ALA A 122 2.26 -4.73 4.78
N ARG A 123 2.94 -3.58 4.76
CA ARG A 123 4.14 -3.34 5.58
C ARG A 123 3.86 -3.22 7.07
N LEU A 124 2.65 -2.82 7.47
CA LEU A 124 2.25 -2.88 8.88
C LEU A 124 1.95 -4.31 9.33
N SER A 125 1.38 -5.14 8.46
CA SER A 125 1.10 -6.55 8.73
C SER A 125 2.36 -7.42 8.72
N ASP A 126 3.26 -7.18 7.77
CA ASP A 126 4.57 -7.84 7.65
C ASP A 126 5.67 -6.78 7.54
N PRO A 127 6.33 -6.41 8.66
CA PRO A 127 7.38 -5.39 8.64
C PRO A 127 8.66 -5.81 7.93
N VAL A 128 8.84 -7.11 7.63
CA VAL A 128 10.04 -7.64 6.98
C VAL A 128 9.86 -7.67 5.45
N LEU A 129 8.78 -8.31 4.98
CA LEU A 129 8.53 -8.52 3.55
C LEU A 129 7.40 -7.66 2.99
N GLY A 130 6.47 -7.16 3.82
CA GLY A 130 5.34 -6.35 3.37
C GLY A 130 4.54 -7.03 2.25
N CYS A 131 4.27 -6.30 1.17
CA CYS A 131 3.56 -6.84 0.00
C CYS A 131 4.34 -7.94 -0.74
N VAL A 132 5.66 -8.04 -0.55
CA VAL A 132 6.47 -9.09 -1.17
C VAL A 132 6.11 -10.46 -0.63
N SER A 133 5.66 -10.56 0.63
CA SER A 133 5.18 -11.80 1.23
C SER A 133 4.02 -12.41 0.43
N THR A 134 3.08 -11.55 0.02
CA THR A 134 1.97 -11.94 -0.85
C THR A 134 2.46 -12.38 -2.23
N ILE A 135 3.41 -11.65 -2.82
CA ILE A 135 4.00 -12.02 -4.12
C ILE A 135 4.64 -13.41 -4.05
N LEU A 136 5.47 -13.67 -3.03
CA LEU A 136 6.14 -14.96 -2.84
C LEU A 136 5.14 -16.10 -2.63
N THR A 137 4.09 -15.85 -1.85
CA THR A 137 3.01 -16.83 -1.64
C THR A 137 2.31 -17.18 -2.95
N LEU A 138 2.01 -16.16 -3.77
CA LEU A 138 1.39 -16.37 -5.09
C LEU A 138 2.33 -17.11 -6.05
N GLN A 139 3.62 -16.78 -6.04
CA GLN A 139 4.62 -17.47 -6.85
C GLN A 139 4.77 -18.93 -6.44
N GLN A 140 4.76 -19.23 -5.14
CA GLN A 140 4.78 -20.60 -4.63
C GLN A 140 3.54 -21.37 -5.10
N GLN A 141 2.35 -20.79 -5.05
CA GLN A 141 1.12 -21.45 -5.52
C GLN A 141 1.13 -21.73 -7.03
N ALA A 142 1.71 -20.83 -7.82
CA ALA A 142 1.82 -21.00 -9.27
C ALA A 142 2.90 -22.04 -9.66
N CYS A 143 4.02 -22.09 -8.93
CA CYS A 143 5.13 -23.00 -9.22
C CYS A 143 4.98 -24.39 -8.59
N SER A 144 4.44 -24.47 -7.36
CA SER A 144 4.09 -25.72 -6.69
C SER A 144 2.57 -25.79 -6.57
N PRO A 145 1.88 -26.37 -7.57
CA PRO A 145 0.45 -26.58 -7.49
C PRO A 145 0.08 -27.39 -6.25
N THR A 146 -1.15 -27.21 -5.75
CA THR A 146 -1.60 -27.84 -4.51
C THR A 146 -1.46 -29.37 -4.56
N PRO A 147 -1.21 -30.04 -3.42
CA PRO A 147 -0.98 -31.49 -3.40
C PRO A 147 -2.17 -32.29 -3.95
N ILE A 148 -3.39 -31.76 -3.82
CA ILE A 148 -4.59 -32.34 -4.40
C ILE A 148 -4.50 -32.36 -5.93
N LEU A 149 -4.13 -31.24 -6.56
CA LEU A 149 -4.03 -31.15 -8.00
C LEU A 149 -2.93 -32.08 -8.54
N ILE A 150 -1.80 -32.16 -7.84
CA ILE A 150 -0.70 -33.08 -8.18
C ILE A 150 -1.17 -34.54 -8.10
N SER A 151 -1.83 -34.93 -7.00
CA SER A 151 -2.30 -36.30 -6.79
C SER A 151 -3.35 -36.71 -7.84
N LEU A 152 -4.31 -35.82 -8.15
CA LEU A 152 -5.31 -36.06 -9.18
C LEU A 152 -4.69 -36.19 -10.57
N ALA A 153 -3.75 -35.31 -10.93
CA ALA A 153 -3.03 -35.41 -12.20
C ALA A 153 -2.28 -36.76 -12.31
N SER A 154 -1.67 -37.21 -11.21
CA SER A 154 -0.94 -38.48 -11.17
C SER A 154 -1.87 -39.70 -11.33
N LEU A 155 -3.05 -39.68 -10.69
CA LEU A 155 -4.07 -40.74 -10.83
C LEU A 155 -4.70 -40.78 -12.22
N ILE A 156 -4.96 -39.61 -12.81
CA ILE A 156 -5.47 -39.51 -14.18
C ILE A 156 -4.42 -40.06 -15.16
N LEU A 157 -3.16 -39.67 -15.01
CA LEU A 157 -2.09 -40.12 -15.88
C LEU A 157 -1.88 -41.64 -15.78
N SER A 158 -1.91 -42.21 -14.57
CA SER A 158 -1.80 -43.67 -14.39
C SER A 158 -2.98 -44.42 -15.00
N SER A 159 -4.20 -43.86 -14.91
CA SER A 159 -5.39 -44.44 -15.54
C SER A 159 -5.33 -44.37 -17.07
N ILE A 160 -4.86 -43.25 -17.64
CA ILE A 160 -4.67 -43.09 -19.09
C ILE A 160 -3.61 -44.07 -19.62
N ILE A 161 -2.48 -44.17 -18.93
CA ILE A 161 -1.39 -45.09 -19.29
C ILE A 161 -1.88 -46.54 -19.23
N SER A 162 -2.57 -46.93 -18.15
CA SER A 162 -3.11 -48.29 -18.01
C SER A 162 -4.14 -48.60 -19.12
N SER A 163 -5.01 -47.65 -19.44
CA SER A 163 -6.01 -47.81 -20.50
C SER A 163 -5.40 -47.91 -21.90
N SER A 164 -4.22 -47.30 -22.10
CA SER A 164 -3.48 -47.32 -23.38
C SER A 164 -2.56 -48.53 -23.52
N LEU A 165 -2.19 -49.20 -22.42
CA LEU A 165 -1.39 -50.43 -22.40
C LEU A 165 -2.24 -51.70 -22.54
N ILE A 166 -3.55 -51.63 -22.26
CA ILE A 166 -4.50 -52.75 -22.33
C ILE A 166 -5.15 -52.86 -23.72
N ARG A 167 -4.95 -51.86 -24.58
CA ARG A 167 -5.48 -51.79 -25.95
C ARG A 167 -4.36 -51.98 -26.97
#